data_AF-A0A2X4RTV3-F1
#
_entry.id   AF-A0A2X4RTV3-F1
#
_cell.length_a   1.000
_cell.length_b   1.000
_cell.length_c   1.000
_cell.angle_alpha   90.00
_cell.angle_beta   90.00
_cell.angle_gamma   90.00
#
_symmetry.space_group_name_H-M   'P 1'
#
loop_
_entity.id
_entity.type
_entity.pdbx_description
1 polymer ?
#
loop_
_entity_poly.entity_id
_entity_poly.type
_entity_poly.pdbx_seq_one_letter_code
_entity_poly.pdbx_strand_id
1 'polypeptide(L)'
;MEPLELSALTGNQSRTYGTRKITADMVSAPVHVAIALWDERWDSAEDGTIDGWVIAVNTKNTRFVRKGQIRTGDIVEVTVRELEKATKNIRGRKWIVTGRRQTALRAALEERGYTVTGSFAEENRASRSASSVRRKEAGITARRAKKEGEAPRTKEVVKVETPTARWWPNFSKASSWPKGTTVRIATDASSDTVFKGSMCFVAGNGDYRLRTRETSASTDELELESLTLALKYLLKVGATKAIIESDSVAALDAVQQIRTKGSKAMRSRGVWRGLSAGSRSRFQQAWNDIDGICDVTIRRVMGHAGDPLNRAADQIAYMGLRAIAHPRKQSQPTLMEGISKALSKL
;
A
#
# COMPACT_ATOMS: atom_id res chain seq x y z
N MET A 1 -25.83 4.03 26.38
CA MET A 1 -25.07 3.28 25.36
C MET A 1 -23.61 3.58 25.62
N GLU A 2 -22.84 2.57 26.01
CA GLU A 2 -21.47 2.75 26.50
C GLU A 2 -20.49 3.09 25.36
N PRO A 3 -19.46 3.92 25.62
CA PRO A 3 -18.36 4.15 24.68
C PRO A 3 -17.62 2.87 24.32
N LEU A 4 -16.99 2.84 23.14
CA LEU A 4 -16.12 1.72 22.78
C LEU A 4 -14.82 1.76 23.60
N GLU A 5 -14.29 0.58 23.90
CA GLU A 5 -12.90 0.45 24.35
C GLU A 5 -11.93 0.93 23.25
N LEU A 6 -10.86 1.61 23.65
CA LEU A 6 -9.85 2.14 22.70
C LEU A 6 -9.23 1.03 21.85
N SER A 7 -9.09 -0.18 22.41
CA SER A 7 -8.60 -1.39 21.74
C SER A 7 -9.40 -1.75 20.48
N ALA A 8 -10.70 -1.42 20.43
CA ALA A 8 -11.55 -1.67 19.26
C ALA A 8 -11.16 -0.79 18.06
N LEU A 9 -10.65 0.41 18.32
CA LEU A 9 -10.25 1.41 17.31
C LEU A 9 -8.75 1.34 16.97
N THR A 10 -7.90 1.00 17.92
CA THR A 10 -6.47 0.79 17.67
C THR A 10 -6.18 -0.57 17.03
N GLY A 11 -7.16 -1.48 17.08
CA GLY A 11 -6.96 -2.89 16.78
C GLY A 11 -6.01 -3.54 17.79
N ASN A 12 -5.88 -4.87 17.71
CA ASN A 12 -4.71 -5.52 18.26
C ASN A 12 -3.52 -5.04 17.42
N GLN A 13 -2.71 -4.13 17.98
CA GLN A 13 -1.42 -3.78 17.42
C GLN A 13 -0.73 -5.08 17.01
N SER A 14 -0.38 -5.19 15.73
CA SER A 14 0.36 -6.32 15.18
C SER A 14 -0.29 -7.70 15.39
N ARG A 15 -1.38 -7.97 14.67
CA ARG A 15 -1.33 -9.16 13.80
C ARG A 15 -0.72 -8.73 12.47
N THR A 16 0.52 -8.26 12.51
CA THR A 16 1.40 -8.51 11.38
C THR A 16 1.36 -10.03 11.30
N TYR A 17 0.64 -10.56 10.30
CA TYR A 17 0.71 -11.96 9.93
C TYR A 17 2.14 -12.40 10.17
N GLY A 18 2.37 -13.49 10.90
CA GLY A 18 3.70 -14.04 11.14
C GLY A 18 4.35 -14.43 9.81
N THR A 19 4.72 -13.46 8.98
CA THR A 19 5.81 -13.55 8.03
C THR A 19 6.99 -13.78 8.94
N ARG A 20 7.51 -15.01 8.94
CA ARG A 20 8.79 -15.32 9.60
C ARG A 20 9.73 -14.14 9.34
N LYS A 21 10.20 -13.51 10.41
CA LYS A 21 11.15 -12.39 10.32
C LYS A 21 12.27 -12.83 9.39
N ILE A 22 12.52 -12.07 8.32
CA ILE A 22 13.56 -12.41 7.35
C ILE A 22 14.87 -12.48 8.12
N THR A 23 15.55 -13.63 8.02
CA THR A 23 16.82 -13.87 8.72
C THR A 23 18.00 -13.62 7.80
N ALA A 24 19.17 -13.29 8.36
CA ALA A 24 20.41 -13.17 7.58
C ALA A 24 20.71 -14.46 6.79
N ASP A 25 20.35 -15.58 7.38
CA ASP A 25 20.37 -16.92 6.82
C ASP A 25 19.53 -17.09 5.55
N MET A 26 18.34 -16.46 5.49
CA MET A 26 17.51 -16.46 4.28
C MET A 26 18.15 -15.60 3.19
N VAL A 27 18.67 -14.43 3.55
CA VAL A 27 19.31 -13.49 2.63
C VAL A 27 20.61 -14.07 2.03
N SER A 28 21.34 -14.86 2.80
CA SER A 28 22.57 -15.52 2.37
C SER A 28 22.34 -16.78 1.54
N ALA A 29 21.10 -17.20 1.31
CA ALA A 29 20.80 -18.37 0.51
C ALA A 29 21.38 -18.26 -0.91
N PRO A 30 22.01 -19.33 -1.45
CA PRO A 30 22.57 -19.32 -2.80
C PRO A 30 21.47 -19.25 -3.87
N VAL A 31 20.25 -19.71 -3.55
CA VAL A 31 19.12 -19.78 -4.47
C VAL A 31 17.94 -19.00 -3.92
N HIS A 32 17.55 -17.93 -4.61
CA HIS A 32 16.36 -17.15 -4.30
C HIS A 32 15.28 -17.49 -5.33
N VAL A 33 14.11 -17.86 -4.85
CA VAL A 33 12.95 -18.18 -5.67
C VAL A 33 11.80 -17.27 -5.28
N ALA A 34 11.07 -16.75 -6.24
CA ALA A 34 9.85 -16.01 -6.02
C ALA A 34 8.72 -16.57 -6.87
N ILE A 35 7.60 -16.90 -6.23
CA ILE A 35 6.43 -17.51 -6.87
C ILE A 35 5.25 -16.55 -6.76
N ALA A 36 4.61 -16.29 -7.89
CA ALA A 36 3.43 -15.43 -7.99
C ALA A 36 2.32 -16.14 -8.74
N LEU A 37 1.19 -16.36 -8.07
CA LEU A 37 -0.06 -16.74 -8.71
C LEU A 37 -0.86 -15.49 -9.13
N TRP A 38 -1.70 -15.66 -10.14
CA TRP A 38 -2.70 -14.71 -10.60
C TRP A 38 -3.85 -15.46 -11.25
N ASP A 39 -5.01 -14.84 -11.27
CA ASP A 39 -6.23 -15.33 -11.88
C ASP A 39 -6.82 -14.20 -12.72
N GLU A 40 -7.38 -14.52 -13.88
CA GLU A 40 -8.12 -13.57 -14.71
C GLU A 40 -9.41 -14.21 -15.20
N ARG A 41 -10.49 -13.43 -15.25
CA ARG A 41 -11.80 -13.90 -15.70
C ARG A 41 -11.73 -14.44 -17.13
N TRP A 42 -12.34 -15.61 -17.32
CA TRP A 42 -12.44 -16.31 -18.59
C TRP A 42 -13.71 -17.16 -18.59
N ASP A 43 -14.77 -16.64 -19.19
CA ASP A 43 -16.13 -17.15 -19.06
C ASP A 43 -16.29 -18.60 -19.57
N SER A 44 -15.47 -19.07 -20.53
CA SER A 44 -15.48 -20.47 -20.99
C SER A 44 -14.63 -21.46 -20.16
N ALA A 45 -13.92 -20.99 -19.14
CA ALA A 45 -13.18 -21.86 -18.23
C ALA A 45 -14.13 -22.50 -17.19
N GLU A 46 -13.76 -23.66 -16.64
CA GLU A 46 -14.60 -24.44 -15.71
C GLU A 46 -15.01 -23.62 -14.49
N ASP A 47 -14.05 -22.88 -13.90
CA ASP A 47 -14.26 -22.01 -12.75
C ASP A 47 -14.52 -20.54 -13.14
N GLY A 48 -14.72 -20.26 -14.44
CA GLY A 48 -14.87 -18.90 -14.96
C GLY A 48 -13.59 -18.05 -14.90
N THR A 49 -12.44 -18.68 -14.62
CA THR A 49 -11.12 -18.03 -14.54
C THR A 49 -10.03 -18.86 -15.22
N ILE A 50 -9.02 -18.17 -15.75
CA ILE A 50 -7.71 -18.76 -16.05
C ILE A 50 -6.76 -18.44 -14.91
N ASP A 51 -6.22 -19.49 -14.30
CA ASP A 51 -5.19 -19.38 -13.29
C ASP A 51 -3.81 -19.43 -13.94
N GLY A 52 -2.93 -18.55 -13.49
CA GLY A 52 -1.58 -18.44 -13.95
C GLY A 52 -0.57 -18.38 -12.83
N TRP A 53 0.62 -18.87 -13.15
CA TRP A 53 1.74 -18.94 -12.22
C TRP A 53 3.00 -18.36 -12.85
N VAL A 54 3.86 -17.81 -11.99
CA VAL A 54 5.18 -17.30 -12.35
C VAL A 54 6.17 -17.76 -11.29
N ILE A 55 7.27 -18.37 -11.72
CA ILE A 55 8.38 -18.81 -10.88
C ILE A 55 9.64 -18.11 -11.36
N ALA A 56 10.11 -17.12 -10.61
CA ALA A 56 11.40 -16.50 -10.86
C ALA A 56 12.46 -17.18 -10.00
N VAL A 57 13.60 -17.53 -10.61
CA VAL A 57 14.75 -18.12 -9.92
C VAL A 57 15.96 -17.22 -10.14
N ASN A 58 16.67 -16.94 -9.06
CA ASN A 58 17.87 -16.13 -9.06
C ASN A 58 18.96 -16.79 -8.19
N THR A 59 20.06 -17.13 -8.84
CA THR A 59 21.29 -17.64 -8.22
C THR A 59 22.46 -16.74 -8.60
N LYS A 60 23.66 -17.00 -8.06
CA LYS A 60 24.87 -16.28 -8.48
C LYS A 60 25.16 -16.41 -9.98
N ASN A 61 24.88 -17.56 -10.57
CA ASN A 61 25.31 -17.90 -11.95
C ASN A 61 24.16 -17.93 -12.96
N THR A 62 22.92 -17.90 -12.49
CA THR A 62 21.75 -18.17 -13.34
C THR A 62 20.54 -17.41 -12.84
N ARG A 63 19.85 -16.75 -13.78
CA ARG A 63 18.59 -16.05 -13.54
C ARG A 63 17.62 -16.37 -14.67
N PHE A 64 16.42 -16.83 -14.32
CA PHE A 64 15.35 -17.07 -15.29
C PHE A 64 13.98 -16.93 -14.65
N VAL A 65 12.95 -16.86 -15.49
CA VAL A 65 11.56 -16.86 -15.09
C VAL A 65 10.82 -17.91 -15.91
N ARG A 66 10.10 -18.80 -15.24
CA ARG A 66 9.12 -19.69 -15.85
C ARG A 66 7.73 -19.18 -15.54
N LYS A 67 6.81 -19.42 -16.47
CA LYS A 67 5.42 -19.00 -16.36
C LYS A 67 4.54 -20.01 -17.07
N GLY A 68 3.30 -20.10 -16.65
CA GLY A 68 2.28 -20.94 -17.27
C GLY A 68 0.90 -20.53 -16.82
N GLN A 69 -0.09 -21.17 -17.43
CA GLN A 69 -1.50 -20.97 -17.12
C GLN A 69 -2.24 -22.29 -17.26
N ILE A 70 -3.32 -22.45 -16.51
CA ILE A 70 -4.23 -23.58 -16.58
C ILE A 70 -5.67 -23.05 -16.65
N ARG A 71 -6.55 -23.86 -17.23
CA ARG A 71 -7.99 -23.58 -17.30
C ARG A 71 -8.82 -24.51 -16.43
N THR A 72 -8.21 -25.59 -15.96
CA THR A 72 -8.81 -26.66 -15.16
C THR A 72 -7.73 -27.27 -14.26
N GLY A 73 -8.14 -27.76 -13.08
CA GLY A 73 -7.27 -28.42 -12.09
C GLY A 73 -6.61 -27.47 -11.07
N ASP A 74 -5.84 -28.04 -10.14
CA ASP A 74 -5.25 -27.27 -9.04
C ASP A 74 -3.97 -26.51 -9.44
N ILE A 75 -4.06 -25.18 -9.43
CA ILE A 75 -2.93 -24.28 -9.67
C ILE A 75 -1.79 -24.47 -8.69
N VAL A 76 -2.06 -24.85 -7.43
CA VAL A 76 -1.04 -25.08 -6.41
C VAL A 76 -0.22 -26.31 -6.75
N GLU A 77 -0.87 -27.44 -7.03
CA GLU A 77 -0.20 -28.67 -7.44
C GLU A 77 0.67 -28.47 -8.68
N VAL A 78 0.12 -27.81 -9.71
CA VAL A 78 0.84 -27.51 -10.95
C VAL A 78 2.06 -26.62 -10.67
N THR A 79 1.89 -25.58 -9.86
CA THR A 79 2.99 -24.65 -9.55
C THR A 79 4.11 -25.33 -8.77
N VAL A 80 3.79 -26.21 -7.84
CA VAL A 80 4.77 -26.98 -7.07
C VAL A 80 5.56 -27.93 -7.99
N ARG A 81 4.86 -28.65 -8.88
CA ARG A 81 5.51 -29.52 -9.87
C ARG A 81 6.45 -28.73 -10.79
N GLU A 82 6.03 -27.54 -11.24
CA GLU A 82 6.85 -26.70 -12.11
C GLU A 82 8.02 -26.05 -11.37
N LEU A 83 7.90 -25.79 -10.07
CA LEU A 83 9.01 -25.37 -9.21
C LEU A 83 10.07 -26.47 -9.10
N GLU A 84 9.66 -27.70 -8.85
CA GLU A 84 10.57 -28.84 -8.73
C GLU A 84 11.31 -29.05 -10.05
N LYS A 85 10.61 -29.01 -11.18
CA LYS A 85 11.24 -29.04 -12.52
C LYS A 85 12.20 -27.87 -12.73
N ALA A 86 11.79 -26.66 -12.38
CA ALA A 86 12.60 -25.45 -12.54
C ALA A 86 13.90 -25.50 -11.74
N THR A 87 13.88 -26.18 -10.59
CA THR A 87 14.99 -26.16 -9.64
C THR A 87 15.71 -27.50 -9.47
N LYS A 88 15.34 -28.53 -10.24
CA LYS A 88 15.88 -29.90 -10.21
C LYS A 88 17.41 -29.95 -10.19
N ASN A 89 18.07 -29.14 -11.02
CA ASN A 89 19.52 -29.14 -11.19
C ASN A 89 20.21 -27.99 -10.41
N ILE A 90 19.47 -27.25 -9.59
CA ILE A 90 20.01 -26.11 -8.85
C ILE A 90 20.36 -26.55 -7.42
N ARG A 91 21.67 -26.60 -7.15
CA ARG A 91 22.22 -26.99 -5.86
C ARG A 91 22.15 -25.84 -4.84
N GLY A 92 22.03 -26.23 -3.57
CA GLY A 92 22.04 -25.31 -2.43
C GLY A 92 20.65 -25.05 -1.83
N ARG A 93 20.66 -24.46 -0.62
CA ARG A 93 19.46 -24.08 0.11
C ARG A 93 18.66 -23.04 -0.69
N LYS A 94 17.35 -23.25 -0.77
CA LYS A 94 16.42 -22.42 -1.52
C LYS A 94 15.61 -21.58 -0.54
N TRP A 95 15.67 -20.27 -0.70
CA TRP A 95 14.75 -19.36 -0.04
C TRP A 95 13.63 -18.98 -0.99
N ILE A 96 12.41 -19.39 -0.67
CA ILE A 96 11.22 -19.19 -1.49
C ILE A 96 10.35 -18.08 -0.90
N VAL A 97 9.94 -17.12 -1.72
CA VAL A 97 8.92 -16.13 -1.38
C VAL A 97 7.65 -16.34 -2.19
N THR A 98 6.49 -16.23 -1.56
CA THR A 98 5.17 -16.28 -2.23
C THR A 98 4.45 -14.93 -2.12
N GLY A 99 3.49 -14.70 -3.03
CA GLY A 99 2.66 -13.51 -3.02
C GLY A 99 1.76 -13.41 -1.78
N ARG A 100 1.18 -12.21 -1.54
CA ARG A 100 0.20 -12.02 -0.46
C ARG A 100 -1.02 -12.94 -0.70
N ARG A 101 -1.57 -13.49 0.39
CA ARG A 101 -2.80 -14.33 0.40
C ARG A 101 -2.70 -15.68 -0.34
N GLN A 102 -1.50 -16.22 -0.55
CA GLN A 102 -1.28 -17.56 -1.13
C GLN A 102 -1.01 -18.61 -0.05
N THR A 103 -1.97 -18.82 0.87
CA THR A 103 -1.81 -19.70 2.03
C THR A 103 -1.69 -21.16 1.65
N ALA A 104 -2.51 -21.65 0.72
CA ALA A 104 -2.46 -23.03 0.23
C ALA A 104 -1.12 -23.38 -0.41
N LEU A 105 -0.63 -22.52 -1.32
CA LEU A 105 0.69 -22.68 -1.93
C LEU A 105 1.82 -22.67 -0.89
N ARG A 106 1.74 -21.77 0.10
CA ARG A 106 2.73 -21.72 1.16
C ARG A 106 2.76 -23.02 1.96
N ALA A 107 1.60 -23.51 2.39
CA ALA A 107 1.50 -24.77 3.14
C ALA A 107 2.08 -25.94 2.35
N ALA A 108 1.70 -26.09 1.07
CA ALA A 108 2.19 -27.15 0.20
C ALA A 108 3.73 -27.14 0.01
N LEU A 109 4.34 -25.95 0.02
CA LEU A 109 5.79 -25.80 -0.06
C LEU A 109 6.48 -26.08 1.28
N GLU A 110 5.88 -25.66 2.40
CA GLU A 110 6.39 -25.94 3.74
C GLU A 110 6.35 -27.44 4.07
N GLU A 111 5.28 -28.16 3.67
CA GLU A 111 5.18 -29.63 3.79
C GLU A 111 6.29 -30.37 3.04
N ARG A 112 6.78 -29.79 1.94
CA ARG A 112 7.90 -30.32 1.15
C ARG A 112 9.28 -29.90 1.69
N GLY A 113 9.32 -29.28 2.87
CA GLY A 113 10.56 -28.90 3.57
C GLY A 113 11.21 -27.61 3.05
N TYR A 114 10.53 -26.81 2.24
CA TYR A 114 11.09 -25.55 1.77
C TYR A 114 11.06 -24.46 2.84
N THR A 115 12.07 -23.60 2.84
CA THR A 115 12.06 -22.36 3.63
C THR A 115 11.25 -21.30 2.89
N VAL A 116 10.00 -21.09 3.31
CA VAL A 116 9.06 -20.16 2.67
C VAL A 116 8.80 -18.94 3.55
N THR A 117 8.76 -17.77 2.92
CA THR A 117 8.27 -16.53 3.54
C THR A 117 7.16 -15.91 2.69
N GLY A 118 6.10 -15.42 3.34
CA GLY A 118 5.00 -14.73 2.66
C GLY A 118 5.31 -13.25 2.41
N SER A 119 4.63 -12.68 1.40
CA SER A 119 4.88 -11.33 0.89
C SER A 119 6.24 -11.22 0.20
N PHE A 120 6.26 -10.68 -1.03
CA PHE A 120 7.50 -10.46 -1.76
C PHE A 120 8.45 -9.56 -0.95
N ALA A 121 9.49 -10.17 -0.38
CA ALA A 121 10.56 -9.50 0.33
C ALA A 121 11.48 -8.75 -0.65
N GLU A 122 11.91 -7.54 -0.32
CA GLU A 122 12.82 -6.77 -1.17
C GLU A 122 14.22 -7.40 -1.24
N GLU A 123 14.62 -8.06 -0.16
CA GLU A 123 15.90 -8.75 0.01
C GLU A 123 15.95 -10.04 -0.83
N ASN A 124 14.80 -10.56 -1.27
CA ASN A 124 14.77 -11.70 -2.17
C ASN A 124 15.03 -11.25 -3.61
N ARG A 125 16.18 -11.69 -4.16
CA ARG A 125 16.67 -11.31 -5.51
C ARG A 125 15.73 -11.73 -6.67
N ALA A 126 14.76 -12.61 -6.43
CA ALA A 126 13.79 -13.06 -7.43
C ALA A 126 12.44 -12.30 -7.37
N SER A 127 12.12 -11.64 -6.25
CA SER A 127 10.83 -10.97 -6.00
C SER A 127 10.39 -10.01 -7.11
N ARG A 128 11.29 -9.09 -7.50
CA ARG A 128 10.98 -8.07 -8.52
C ARG A 128 10.67 -8.70 -9.88
N SER A 129 11.40 -9.75 -10.25
CA SER A 129 11.18 -10.48 -11.51
C SER A 129 9.82 -11.17 -11.51
N ALA A 130 9.48 -11.91 -10.45
CA ALA A 130 8.19 -12.58 -10.36
C ALA A 130 7.03 -11.58 -10.39
N SER A 131 7.10 -10.51 -9.58
CA SER A 131 6.04 -9.50 -9.54
C SER A 131 5.85 -8.76 -10.86
N SER A 132 6.93 -8.45 -11.57
CA SER A 132 6.87 -7.76 -12.87
C SER A 132 6.25 -8.65 -13.95
N VAL A 133 6.72 -9.90 -14.05
CA VAL A 133 6.19 -10.85 -15.04
C VAL A 133 4.75 -11.22 -14.75
N ARG A 134 4.39 -11.47 -13.48
CA ARG A 134 2.99 -11.72 -13.08
C ARG A 134 2.05 -10.61 -13.55
N ARG A 135 2.42 -9.35 -13.31
CA ARG A 135 1.62 -8.19 -13.76
C ARG A 135 1.49 -8.14 -15.28
N LYS A 136 2.57 -8.46 -16.00
CA LYS A 136 2.57 -8.48 -17.47
C LYS A 136 1.67 -9.58 -18.02
N GLU A 137 1.79 -10.81 -17.51
CA GLU A 137 0.99 -11.95 -17.99
C GLU A 137 -0.49 -11.78 -17.67
N ALA A 138 -0.84 -11.43 -16.43
CA ALA A 138 -2.22 -11.11 -16.06
C ALA A 138 -2.81 -10.03 -16.98
N GLY A 139 -2.05 -8.96 -17.26
CA GLY A 139 -2.48 -7.91 -18.19
C GLY A 139 -2.62 -8.36 -19.65
N ILE A 140 -1.78 -9.29 -20.12
CA ILE A 140 -1.91 -9.88 -21.47
C ILE A 140 -3.15 -10.76 -21.53
N THR A 141 -3.36 -11.63 -20.54
CA THR A 141 -4.50 -12.53 -20.46
C THR A 141 -5.81 -11.75 -20.36
N ALA A 142 -5.88 -10.72 -19.52
CA ALA A 142 -7.06 -9.86 -19.41
C ALA A 142 -7.39 -9.15 -20.74
N ARG A 143 -6.38 -8.71 -21.50
CA ARG A 143 -6.59 -8.13 -22.84
C ARG A 143 -7.08 -9.17 -23.84
N ARG A 144 -6.52 -10.38 -23.78
CA ARG A 144 -6.92 -11.50 -24.62
C ARG A 144 -8.37 -11.91 -24.34
N ALA A 145 -8.75 -12.05 -23.08
CA ALA A 145 -10.10 -12.39 -22.66
C ALA A 145 -11.12 -11.40 -23.23
N LYS A 146 -10.85 -10.09 -23.12
CA LYS A 146 -11.70 -9.04 -23.71
C LYS A 146 -11.78 -9.09 -25.24
N LYS A 147 -10.69 -9.47 -25.91
CA LYS A 147 -10.63 -9.58 -27.37
C LYS A 147 -11.43 -10.79 -27.86
N GLU A 148 -11.35 -11.90 -27.13
CA GLU A 148 -11.99 -13.18 -27.46
C GLU A 148 -13.44 -13.28 -26.96
N GLY A 149 -13.93 -12.27 -26.25
CA GLY A 149 -15.30 -12.27 -25.71
C GLY A 149 -15.48 -13.08 -24.43
N GLU A 150 -14.36 -13.54 -23.84
CA GLU A 150 -14.27 -14.37 -22.64
C GLU A 150 -14.33 -13.56 -21.34
N ALA A 151 -14.36 -12.24 -21.46
CA ALA A 151 -14.63 -11.34 -20.36
C ALA A 151 -15.39 -10.13 -20.89
N PRO A 152 -16.32 -9.55 -20.10
CA PRO A 152 -17.07 -8.39 -20.53
C PRO A 152 -16.11 -7.21 -20.82
N ARG A 153 -16.34 -6.51 -21.94
CA ARG A 153 -15.51 -5.39 -22.39
C ARG A 153 -15.38 -4.32 -21.30
N THR A 154 -16.49 -4.10 -20.59
CA THR A 154 -16.60 -3.28 -19.39
C THR A 154 -16.53 -4.19 -18.18
N LYS A 155 -15.60 -3.95 -17.26
CA LYS A 155 -15.54 -4.71 -16.01
C LYS A 155 -16.80 -4.35 -15.23
N GLU A 156 -17.78 -5.25 -15.15
CA GLU A 156 -18.86 -5.09 -14.19
C GLU A 156 -18.21 -5.06 -12.83
N VAL A 157 -18.29 -3.90 -12.17
CA VAL A 157 -17.89 -3.77 -10.79
C VAL A 157 -18.94 -4.54 -10.02
N VAL A 158 -18.68 -5.83 -9.77
CA VAL A 158 -19.42 -6.58 -8.76
C VAL A 158 -19.26 -5.76 -7.49
N LYS A 159 -20.33 -5.08 -7.08
CA LYS A 159 -20.37 -4.36 -5.82
C LYS A 159 -20.29 -5.43 -4.75
N VAL A 160 -19.07 -5.74 -4.30
CA VAL A 160 -18.85 -6.50 -3.08
C VAL A 160 -19.69 -5.83 -2.01
N GLU A 161 -20.51 -6.57 -1.26
CA GLU A 161 -21.27 -5.99 -0.16
C GLU A 161 -20.30 -5.29 0.79
N THR A 162 -20.41 -3.97 0.86
CA THR A 162 -19.53 -3.16 1.70
C THR A 162 -20.11 -3.11 3.11
N PRO A 163 -19.28 -3.29 4.15
CA PRO A 163 -19.70 -3.05 5.52
C PRO A 163 -20.39 -1.69 5.64
N THR A 164 -21.54 -1.64 6.31
CA THR A 164 -22.30 -0.40 6.46
C THR A 164 -21.46 0.67 7.15
N ALA A 165 -21.19 1.78 6.45
CA ALA A 165 -20.62 2.97 7.06
C ALA A 165 -21.67 3.60 7.99
N ARG A 166 -21.37 3.68 9.29
CA ARG A 166 -22.27 4.27 10.29
C ARG A 166 -22.14 5.79 10.36
N TRP A 167 -20.96 6.32 10.04
CA TRP A 167 -20.65 7.76 9.94
C TRP A 167 -19.23 7.97 9.37
N TRP A 168 -18.87 9.23 9.09
CA TRP A 168 -17.58 9.61 8.53
C TRP A 168 -16.84 10.59 9.46
N PRO A 169 -15.91 10.10 10.32
CA PRO A 169 -15.08 10.95 11.17
C PRO A 169 -14.32 12.02 10.38
N ASN A 170 -14.45 13.28 10.80
CA ASN A 170 -13.75 14.41 10.19
C ASN A 170 -13.45 15.44 11.28
N PHE A 171 -12.21 15.46 11.73
CA PHE A 171 -11.76 16.28 12.85
C PHE A 171 -10.55 17.09 12.45
N SER A 172 -10.43 18.29 13.00
CA SER A 172 -9.24 19.11 12.82
C SER A 172 -9.01 20.03 13.97
N LYS A 173 -7.74 20.27 14.25
CA LYS A 173 -7.26 21.35 15.09
C LYS A 173 -6.24 22.15 14.31
N ALA A 174 -6.39 23.48 14.32
CA ALA A 174 -5.45 24.40 13.71
C ALA A 174 -5.29 25.59 14.66
N SER A 175 -4.05 25.93 14.96
CA SER A 175 -3.64 27.04 15.79
C SER A 175 -2.60 27.88 15.07
N SER A 176 -2.36 29.10 15.57
CA SER A 176 -1.33 29.96 15.02
C SER A 176 0.06 29.45 15.37
N TRP A 177 1.02 29.74 14.51
CA TRP A 177 2.44 29.46 14.75
C TRP A 177 3.19 30.76 15.07
N PRO A 178 4.20 30.73 15.96
CA PRO A 178 5.08 31.87 16.13
C PRO A 178 5.78 32.21 14.82
N LYS A 179 5.90 33.51 14.53
CA LYS A 179 6.49 34.01 13.28
C LYS A 179 7.91 33.46 13.09
N GLY A 180 8.20 32.94 11.90
CA GLY A 180 9.51 32.39 11.55
C GLY A 180 9.77 30.95 12.00
N THR A 181 8.81 30.31 12.69
CA THR A 181 8.93 28.90 13.07
C THR A 181 8.85 27.99 11.85
N THR A 182 9.75 27.01 11.77
CA THR A 182 9.65 25.93 10.78
C THR A 182 8.58 24.93 11.21
N VAL A 183 7.50 24.84 10.44
CA VAL A 183 6.39 23.94 10.72
C VAL A 183 6.77 22.50 10.31
N ARG A 184 6.87 21.59 11.27
CA ARG A 184 7.04 20.15 10.99
C ARG A 184 5.69 19.46 10.91
N ILE A 185 5.45 18.66 9.87
CA ILE A 185 4.23 17.89 9.65
C ILE A 185 4.59 16.47 9.25
N ALA A 186 3.93 15.47 9.84
CA ALA A 186 3.90 14.11 9.30
C ALA A 186 2.54 13.80 8.70
N THR A 187 2.52 13.02 7.63
CA THR A 187 1.31 12.62 6.91
C THR A 187 1.25 11.11 6.76
N ASP A 188 0.04 10.56 6.91
CA ASP A 188 -0.21 9.13 6.71
C ASP A 188 -1.65 8.91 6.21
N ALA A 189 -1.89 7.78 5.57
CA ALA A 189 -3.22 7.37 5.15
C ALA A 189 -3.50 5.87 5.34
N SER A 190 -4.75 5.57 5.67
CA SER A 190 -5.23 4.20 5.81
C SER A 190 -6.43 3.95 4.89
N SER A 191 -6.46 2.79 4.25
CA SER A 191 -7.54 2.39 3.34
C SER A 191 -7.87 0.92 3.56
N ASP A 192 -9.14 0.55 3.40
CA ASP A 192 -9.49 -0.87 3.19
C ASP A 192 -9.38 -1.29 1.73
N THR A 193 -9.06 -0.34 0.83
CA THR A 193 -8.89 -0.49 -0.61
C THR A 193 -10.15 -0.96 -1.36
N VAL A 194 -11.29 -0.98 -0.68
CA VAL A 194 -12.57 -1.45 -1.21
C VAL A 194 -13.56 -0.30 -1.26
N PHE A 195 -13.83 0.37 -0.13
CA PHE A 195 -14.88 1.39 -0.06
C PHE A 195 -14.63 2.56 0.87
N LYS A 196 -13.64 2.49 1.77
CA LYS A 196 -13.36 3.59 2.72
C LYS A 196 -11.88 3.86 2.86
N GLY A 197 -11.61 5.14 3.11
CA GLY A 197 -10.28 5.67 3.30
C GLY A 197 -10.25 6.73 4.38
N SER A 198 -9.08 6.89 4.98
CA SER A 198 -8.76 7.85 6.02
C SER A 198 -7.41 8.50 5.67
N MET A 199 -7.36 9.82 5.76
CA MET A 199 -6.14 10.60 5.53
C MET A 199 -5.88 11.43 6.78
N CYS A 200 -4.63 11.47 7.22
CA CYS A 200 -4.23 12.25 8.37
C CYS A 200 -2.96 13.06 8.12
N PHE A 201 -2.90 14.25 8.71
CA PHE A 201 -1.64 14.88 9.04
C PHE A 201 -1.63 15.27 10.51
N VAL A 202 -0.43 15.31 11.09
CA VAL A 202 -0.15 15.84 12.43
C VAL A 202 1.02 16.81 12.33
N ALA A 203 0.89 17.98 12.92
CA ALA A 203 1.94 19.01 12.99
C ALA A 203 2.60 19.03 14.38
N GLY A 204 3.82 19.56 14.45
CA GLY A 204 4.66 19.57 15.66
C GLY A 204 4.07 20.25 16.89
N ASN A 205 3.10 21.15 16.73
CA ASN A 205 2.37 21.80 17.82
C ASN A 205 1.12 21.03 18.28
N GLY A 206 0.88 19.83 17.73
CA GLY A 206 -0.31 19.03 17.98
C GLY A 206 -1.54 19.43 17.16
N ASP A 207 -1.40 20.33 16.19
CA ASP A 207 -2.43 20.51 15.16
C ASP A 207 -2.53 19.25 14.30
N TYR A 208 -3.73 18.98 13.79
CA TYR A 208 -3.97 17.79 12.99
C TYR A 208 -5.18 17.96 12.09
N ARG A 209 -5.27 17.10 11.08
CA ARG A 209 -6.49 16.85 10.32
C ARG A 209 -6.68 15.36 10.20
N LEU A 210 -7.84 14.86 10.60
CA LEU A 210 -8.34 13.54 10.24
C LEU A 210 -9.48 13.73 9.25
N ARG A 211 -9.38 13.13 8.07
CA ARG A 211 -10.45 13.14 7.07
C ARG A 211 -10.72 11.72 6.60
N THR A 212 -11.91 11.22 6.90
CA THR A 212 -12.42 9.98 6.31
C THR A 212 -13.38 10.26 5.16
N ARG A 213 -13.49 9.31 4.22
CA ARG A 213 -14.46 9.36 3.12
C ARG A 213 -14.74 7.97 2.55
N GLU A 214 -15.87 7.85 1.88
CA GLU A 214 -16.13 6.76 0.95
C GLU A 214 -15.19 6.91 -0.25
N THR A 215 -14.43 5.86 -0.55
CA THR A 215 -13.46 5.87 -1.65
C THR A 215 -12.97 4.45 -1.95
N SER A 216 -12.78 4.16 -3.23
CA SER A 216 -12.06 2.97 -3.71
C SER A 216 -10.59 3.29 -4.06
N ALA A 217 -10.11 4.48 -3.68
CA ALA A 217 -8.74 4.89 -3.95
C ALA A 217 -7.73 3.99 -3.24
N SER A 218 -6.60 3.76 -3.91
CA SER A 218 -5.47 3.04 -3.34
C SER A 218 -4.89 3.80 -2.14
N THR A 219 -4.21 3.09 -1.24
CA THR A 219 -3.47 3.74 -0.14
C THR A 219 -2.48 4.76 -0.69
N ASP A 220 -1.72 4.43 -1.74
CA ASP A 220 -0.79 5.35 -2.41
C ASP A 220 -1.47 6.67 -2.85
N GLU A 221 -2.71 6.60 -3.35
CA GLU A 221 -3.47 7.80 -3.71
C GLU A 221 -3.92 8.60 -2.48
N LEU A 222 -4.32 7.93 -1.40
CA LEU A 222 -4.66 8.63 -0.15
C LEU A 222 -3.44 9.26 0.53
N GLU A 223 -2.24 8.68 0.38
CA GLU A 223 -0.99 9.29 0.85
C GLU A 223 -0.65 10.58 0.11
N LEU A 224 -0.92 10.64 -1.21
CA LEU A 224 -0.76 11.90 -1.94
C LEU A 224 -1.81 12.95 -1.51
N GLU A 225 -3.01 12.50 -1.16
CA GLU A 225 -4.06 13.37 -0.64
C GLU A 225 -3.75 13.86 0.79
N SER A 226 -3.11 13.05 1.63
CA SER A 226 -2.69 13.48 2.98
C SER A 226 -1.61 14.57 2.89
N LEU A 227 -0.66 14.44 1.96
CA LEU A 227 0.28 15.53 1.59
C LEU A 227 -0.45 16.78 1.11
N THR A 228 -1.49 16.63 0.29
CA THR A 228 -2.32 17.75 -0.19
C THR A 228 -3.02 18.47 0.97
N LEU A 229 -3.50 17.74 1.99
CA LEU A 229 -4.08 18.33 3.20
C LEU A 229 -3.04 19.13 4.00
N ALA A 230 -1.81 18.62 4.11
CA ALA A 230 -0.72 19.31 4.80
C ALA A 230 -0.37 20.65 4.12
N LEU A 231 -0.25 20.67 2.78
CA LEU A 231 -0.01 21.92 2.03
C LEU A 231 -1.11 22.97 2.27
N LYS A 232 -2.38 22.55 2.21
CA LYS A 232 -3.52 23.43 2.48
C LYS A 232 -3.53 23.96 3.91
N TYR A 233 -3.08 23.15 4.86
CA TYR A 233 -2.94 23.59 6.24
C TYR A 233 -1.84 24.65 6.39
N LEU A 234 -0.68 24.45 5.76
CA LEU A 234 0.41 25.44 5.79
C LEU A 234 -0.02 26.81 5.26
N LEU A 235 -0.76 26.82 4.14
CA LEU A 235 -1.34 28.05 3.59
C LEU A 235 -2.32 28.68 4.59
N LYS A 236 -3.20 27.87 5.20
CA LYS A 236 -4.19 28.34 6.17
C LYS A 236 -3.56 28.98 7.42
N VAL A 237 -2.46 28.44 7.92
CA VAL A 237 -1.78 28.97 9.13
C VAL A 237 -0.76 30.06 8.83
N GLY A 238 -0.58 30.43 7.56
CA GLY A 238 0.38 31.46 7.14
C GLY A 238 1.83 31.07 7.41
N ALA A 239 2.16 29.77 7.29
CA ALA A 239 3.53 29.31 7.49
C ALA A 239 4.45 29.85 6.39
N THR A 240 5.69 30.20 6.76
CA THR A 240 6.72 30.65 5.81
C THR A 240 7.82 29.63 5.57
N LYS A 241 7.97 28.63 6.46
CA LYS A 241 8.90 27.50 6.33
C LYS A 241 8.24 26.23 6.85
N ALA A 242 8.42 25.11 6.13
CA ALA A 242 7.86 23.83 6.54
C ALA A 242 8.68 22.62 6.12
N ILE A 243 8.59 21.56 6.92
CA ILE A 243 9.08 20.22 6.60
C ILE A 243 7.90 19.26 6.68
N ILE A 244 7.56 18.61 5.57
CA ILE A 244 6.53 17.57 5.50
C ILE A 244 7.21 16.20 5.36
N GLU A 245 6.79 15.26 6.19
CA GLU A 245 7.34 13.92 6.30
C GLU A 245 6.29 12.88 5.92
N SER A 246 6.69 11.95 5.05
CA SER A 246 5.87 10.80 4.64
C SER A 246 6.77 9.58 4.46
N ASP A 247 6.27 8.39 4.76
CA ASP A 247 6.95 7.12 4.48
C ASP A 247 6.53 6.49 3.13
N SER A 248 5.53 7.08 2.46
CA SER A 248 5.01 6.61 1.18
C SER A 248 5.96 6.92 0.01
N VAL A 249 6.69 5.90 -0.44
CA VAL A 249 7.56 5.99 -1.61
C VAL A 249 6.77 6.38 -2.87
N ALA A 250 5.56 5.86 -3.04
CA ALA A 250 4.74 6.16 -4.22
C ALA A 250 4.28 7.63 -4.26
N ALA A 251 3.88 8.18 -3.10
CA ALA A 251 3.52 9.59 -3.00
C ALA A 251 4.73 10.49 -3.25
N LEU A 252 5.90 10.17 -2.66
CA LEU A 252 7.13 10.93 -2.86
C LEU A 252 7.66 10.88 -4.30
N ASP A 253 7.62 9.72 -4.94
CA ASP A 253 7.94 9.57 -6.38
C ASP A 253 7.05 10.50 -7.23
N ALA A 254 5.77 10.60 -6.88
CA ALA A 254 4.82 11.46 -7.58
C ALA A 254 5.07 12.94 -7.32
N VAL A 255 5.37 13.34 -6.07
CA VAL A 255 5.79 14.70 -5.73
C VAL A 255 7.00 15.09 -6.58
N GLN A 256 8.03 14.24 -6.63
CA GLN A 256 9.24 14.53 -7.41
C GLN A 256 8.91 14.71 -8.89
N GLN A 257 8.10 13.83 -9.49
CA GLN A 257 7.68 13.95 -10.89
C GLN A 257 6.84 15.21 -11.17
N ILE A 258 5.99 15.62 -10.23
CA ILE A 258 5.17 16.83 -10.34
C ILE A 258 6.06 18.07 -10.28
N ARG A 259 7.03 18.11 -9.35
CA ARG A 259 7.97 19.23 -9.18
C ARG A 259 8.92 19.42 -10.37
N THR A 260 9.31 18.35 -11.06
CA THR A 260 10.32 18.42 -12.16
C THR A 260 9.73 18.66 -13.56
N LYS A 261 8.41 18.88 -13.68
CA LYS A 261 7.69 19.07 -14.95
C LYS A 261 8.18 20.24 -15.83
N GLY A 262 9.08 21.10 -15.35
CA GLY A 262 9.76 22.12 -16.16
C GLY A 262 10.90 21.59 -17.05
N SER A 263 11.39 20.36 -16.83
CA SER A 263 12.52 19.82 -17.61
C SER A 263 12.04 19.02 -18.82
N LYS A 264 12.31 19.52 -20.04
CA LYS A 264 12.01 18.83 -21.32
C LYS A 264 12.60 17.40 -21.40
N ALA A 265 13.65 17.12 -20.62
CA ALA A 265 14.31 15.82 -20.56
C ALA A 265 13.51 14.72 -19.83
N MET A 266 12.47 15.07 -19.06
CA MET A 266 11.74 14.12 -18.21
C MET A 266 10.27 13.94 -18.62
N ARG A 267 9.94 14.08 -19.92
CA ARG A 267 8.76 13.43 -20.53
C ARG A 267 8.89 11.89 -20.55
N SER A 268 9.62 11.32 -19.60
CA SER A 268 9.70 9.89 -19.42
C SER A 268 8.31 9.40 -19.03
N ARG A 269 7.94 8.25 -19.58
CA ARG A 269 6.72 7.48 -19.32
C ARG A 269 6.67 6.99 -17.86
N GLY A 270 6.77 7.91 -16.89
CA GLY A 270 6.69 7.64 -15.47
C GLY A 270 5.36 6.97 -15.20
N VAL A 271 5.42 5.68 -14.85
CA VAL A 271 4.25 4.91 -14.45
C VAL A 271 3.80 5.50 -13.12
N TRP A 272 2.75 6.34 -13.16
CA TRP A 272 2.06 6.81 -11.97
C TRP A 272 1.54 5.58 -11.23
N ARG A 273 2.16 5.22 -10.10
CA ARG A 273 1.87 3.98 -9.35
C ARG A 273 0.49 4.04 -8.70
N GLY A 274 -0.57 3.79 -9.47
CA GLY A 274 -1.93 3.73 -8.93
C GLY A 274 -2.50 5.08 -8.48
N LEU A 275 -1.98 6.19 -9.03
CA LEU A 275 -2.43 7.55 -8.74
C LEU A 275 -3.34 8.08 -9.86
N SER A 276 -4.56 8.47 -9.50
CA SER A 276 -5.49 9.08 -10.45
C SER A 276 -4.99 10.44 -11.00
N ALA A 277 -5.56 10.90 -12.12
CA ALA A 277 -5.31 12.26 -12.60
C ALA A 277 -5.84 13.33 -11.66
N GLY A 278 -6.96 13.04 -10.98
CA GLY A 278 -7.58 13.96 -10.03
C GLY A 278 -6.71 14.25 -8.81
N SER A 279 -6.12 13.22 -8.19
CA SER A 279 -5.27 13.41 -7.01
C SER A 279 -4.00 14.20 -7.33
N ARG A 280 -3.37 13.88 -8.48
CA ARG A 280 -2.21 14.63 -8.99
C ARG A 280 -2.53 16.09 -9.27
N SER A 281 -3.70 16.38 -9.85
CA SER A 281 -4.15 17.76 -10.11
C SER A 281 -4.36 18.53 -8.82
N ARG A 282 -5.03 17.93 -7.82
CA ARG A 282 -5.26 18.56 -6.51
C ARG A 282 -3.96 18.82 -5.75
N PHE A 283 -3.01 17.89 -5.78
CA PHE A 283 -1.70 18.10 -5.19
C PHE A 283 -0.94 19.24 -5.91
N GLN A 284 -0.90 19.22 -7.24
CA GLN A 284 -0.25 20.28 -8.03
C GLN A 284 -0.85 21.66 -7.73
N GLN A 285 -2.18 21.75 -7.62
CA GLN A 285 -2.84 22.99 -7.27
C GLN A 285 -2.44 23.46 -5.87
N ALA A 286 -2.53 22.59 -4.86
CA ALA A 286 -2.12 22.94 -3.50
C ALA A 286 -0.64 23.32 -3.38
N TRP A 287 0.23 22.73 -4.22
CA TRP A 287 1.63 23.10 -4.32
C TRP A 287 1.80 24.50 -4.93
N ASN A 288 1.11 24.79 -6.04
CA ASN A 288 1.16 26.10 -6.67
C ASN A 288 0.60 27.20 -5.77
N ASP A 289 -0.44 26.90 -5.00
CA ASP A 289 -1.08 27.86 -4.08
C ASP A 289 -0.14 28.27 -2.93
N ILE A 290 0.87 27.46 -2.60
CA ILE A 290 1.82 27.75 -1.53
C ILE A 290 3.21 28.16 -2.03
N ASP A 291 3.48 27.99 -3.33
CA ASP A 291 4.74 28.34 -3.96
C ASP A 291 4.98 29.86 -3.84
N GLY A 292 6.19 30.25 -3.43
CA GLY A 292 6.53 31.64 -3.10
C GLY A 292 5.97 32.19 -1.79
N ILE A 293 5.07 31.46 -1.09
CA ILE A 293 4.52 31.85 0.22
C ILE A 293 5.25 31.12 1.36
N CYS A 294 5.48 29.82 1.21
CA CYS A 294 6.17 28.99 2.19
C CYS A 294 7.29 28.17 1.53
N ASP A 295 8.46 28.16 2.15
CA ASP A 295 9.55 27.26 1.76
C ASP A 295 9.27 25.85 2.32
N VAL A 296 8.79 24.96 1.43
CA VAL A 296 8.35 23.60 1.81
C VAL A 296 9.37 22.55 1.37
N THR A 297 9.91 21.82 2.34
CA THR A 297 10.70 20.61 2.10
C THR A 297 9.87 19.37 2.37
N ILE A 298 9.64 18.53 1.36
CA ILE A 298 9.01 17.21 1.52
C ILE A 298 10.10 16.14 1.54
N ARG A 299 10.16 15.33 2.61
CA ARG A 299 11.19 14.29 2.77
C ARG A 299 10.62 12.93 3.19
N ARG A 300 11.39 11.89 2.88
CA ARG A 300 11.09 10.52 3.31
C ARG A 300 11.47 10.33 4.77
N VAL A 301 10.58 9.71 5.54
CA VAL A 301 10.90 9.09 6.82
C VAL A 301 10.75 7.58 6.71
N MET A 302 11.48 6.84 7.54
CA MET A 302 11.35 5.39 7.58
C MET A 302 10.12 5.04 8.45
N GLY A 303 9.12 4.41 7.85
CA GLY A 303 7.91 3.99 8.54
C GLY A 303 8.25 3.18 9.80
N HIS A 304 7.56 3.48 10.90
CA HIS A 304 7.77 2.87 12.23
C HIS A 304 9.18 3.02 12.85
N ALA A 305 10.07 3.86 12.31
CA ALA A 305 11.41 4.08 12.86
C ALA A 305 11.45 4.96 14.14
N GLY A 306 10.30 5.20 14.76
CA GLY A 306 10.23 5.89 16.05
C GLY A 306 9.97 7.40 15.99
N ASP A 307 9.76 8.02 14.82
CA ASP A 307 9.32 9.43 14.80
C ASP A 307 7.94 9.56 15.47
N PRO A 308 7.78 10.34 16.56
CA PRO A 308 6.51 10.52 17.24
C PRO A 308 5.40 11.11 16.35
N LEU A 309 5.74 12.02 15.43
CA LEU A 309 4.78 12.66 14.52
C LEU A 309 4.22 11.65 13.52
N ASN A 310 5.07 10.85 12.90
CA ASN A 310 4.63 9.83 11.94
C ASN A 310 3.78 8.76 12.63
N ARG A 311 4.17 8.33 13.84
CA ARG A 311 3.38 7.40 14.65
C ARG A 311 2.01 7.95 15.02
N ALA A 312 1.93 9.25 15.34
CA ALA A 312 0.66 9.89 15.64
C ALA A 312 -0.25 9.96 14.39
N ALA A 313 0.30 10.34 13.23
CA ALA A 313 -0.45 10.39 11.98
C ALA A 313 -1.02 9.01 11.59
N ASP A 314 -0.20 7.96 11.63
CA ASP A 314 -0.61 6.57 11.36
C ASP A 314 -1.70 6.09 12.31
N GLN A 315 -1.48 6.27 13.62
CA GLN A 315 -2.46 5.86 14.62
C GLN A 315 -3.81 6.57 14.44
N ILE A 316 -3.80 7.88 14.18
CA ILE A 316 -5.02 8.67 13.98
C ILE A 316 -5.73 8.27 12.68
N ALA A 317 -4.99 8.09 11.58
CA ALA A 317 -5.54 7.64 10.30
C ALA A 317 -6.24 6.28 10.46
N TYR A 318 -5.60 5.33 11.13
CA TYR A 318 -6.13 3.98 11.36
C TYR A 318 -7.36 3.99 12.27
N MET A 319 -7.32 4.68 13.41
CA MET A 319 -8.48 4.79 14.31
C MET A 319 -9.68 5.43 13.61
N GLY A 320 -9.44 6.46 12.79
CA GLY A 320 -10.49 7.08 11.97
C GLY A 320 -11.14 6.11 11.00
N LEU A 321 -10.36 5.27 10.30
CA LEU A 321 -10.86 4.25 9.38
C LEU A 321 -11.73 3.19 10.08
N ARG A 322 -11.35 2.82 11.31
CA ARG A 322 -12.05 1.82 12.13
C ARG A 322 -13.36 2.37 12.69
N ALA A 323 -13.36 3.62 13.15
CA ALA A 323 -14.54 4.26 13.75
C ALA A 323 -15.75 4.33 12.79
N ILE A 324 -15.52 4.33 11.47
CA ILE A 324 -16.58 4.31 10.44
C ILE A 324 -17.55 3.13 10.60
N ALA A 325 -17.06 1.98 11.08
CA ALA A 325 -17.88 0.77 11.25
C ALA A 325 -18.80 0.81 12.48
N HIS A 326 -18.65 1.80 13.35
CA HIS A 326 -19.34 1.86 14.64
C HIS A 326 -20.26 3.09 14.74
N PRO A 327 -21.37 3.03 15.50
CA PRO A 327 -22.25 4.18 15.70
C PRO A 327 -21.51 5.37 16.29
N ARG A 328 -21.73 6.57 15.74
CA ARG A 328 -21.09 7.82 16.16
C ARG A 328 -21.11 8.04 17.68
N LYS A 329 -22.26 7.81 18.32
CA LYS A 329 -22.43 8.00 19.78
C LYS A 329 -21.47 7.14 20.61
N GLN A 330 -21.11 5.94 20.14
CA GLN A 330 -20.20 5.03 20.84
C GLN A 330 -18.73 5.33 20.49
N SER A 331 -18.44 5.56 19.21
CA SER A 331 -17.05 5.65 18.73
C SER A 331 -16.44 7.04 18.79
N GLN A 332 -17.24 8.12 18.77
CA GLN A 332 -16.70 9.48 18.76
C GLN A 332 -15.91 9.81 20.03
N PRO A 333 -16.40 9.54 21.26
CA PRO A 333 -15.64 9.82 22.48
C PRO A 333 -14.30 9.09 22.50
N THR A 334 -14.31 7.79 22.21
CA THR A 334 -13.12 6.93 22.16
C THR A 334 -12.13 7.39 21.10
N LEU A 335 -12.60 7.79 19.92
CA LEU A 335 -11.72 8.32 18.86
C LEU A 335 -11.06 9.63 19.29
N MET A 336 -11.80 10.53 19.93
CA MET A 336 -11.25 11.80 20.43
C MET A 336 -10.22 11.57 21.53
N GLU A 337 -10.48 10.65 22.46
CA GLU A 337 -9.50 10.23 23.48
C GLU A 337 -8.24 9.63 22.83
N GLY A 338 -8.42 8.73 21.86
CA GLY A 338 -7.33 8.13 21.10
C GLY A 338 -6.47 9.16 20.38
N ILE A 339 -7.10 10.16 19.73
CA ILE A 339 -6.40 11.29 19.11
C ILE A 339 -5.61 12.06 20.16
N SER A 340 -6.23 12.42 21.29
CA SER A 340 -5.54 13.16 22.35
C SER A 340 -4.33 12.39 22.91
N LYS A 341 -4.45 11.07 23.06
CA LYS A 341 -3.37 10.18 23.53
C LYS A 341 -2.27 9.98 22.49
N ALA A 342 -2.58 10.06 21.20
CA ALA A 342 -1.58 10.03 20.14
C ALA A 342 -0.77 11.34 20.12
N LEU A 343 -1.46 12.47 20.30
CA LEU A 343 -0.85 13.81 20.29
C LEU A 343 -0.05 14.13 21.56
N SER A 344 -0.37 13.52 22.71
CA SER A 344 0.38 13.75 23.96
C SER A 344 1.80 13.13 23.98
N LYS A 345 2.18 12.42 22.91
CA LYS A 345 3.49 11.79 22.75
C LYS A 345 4.42 12.54 21.80
N LEU A 346 3.96 13.66 21.24
CA LEU A 346 4.75 14.59 20.44
C LEU A 346 5.67 15.40 21.35
#